data_AF-H5U5H3-F1
#
_entry.id   AF-H5U5H3-F1
#
_cell.length_a   1.000
_cell.length_b   1.000
_cell.length_c   1.000
_cell.angle_alpha   90.00
_cell.angle_beta   90.00
_cell.angle_gamma   90.00
#
_symmetry.space_group_name_H-M   'P 1'
#
loop_
_entity.id
_entity.type
_entity.pdbx_description
1 polymer ?
#
loop_
_entity_poly.entity_id
_entity_poly.type
_entity_poly.pdbx_seq_one_letter_code
_entity_poly.pdbx_strand_id
1 'polypeptide(L)' 'MSNRHSTDTPAGYSEHFIDPADKLLRAALRDGTLILAVRCRCCGAALTATKSKAVGAGPICRRNEAADRRQRTEGAA' A
#
# COMPACT_ATOMS: atom_id res chain seq x y z
N MET A 1 -41.74 10.29 10.43
CA MET A 1 -40.75 9.26 10.84
C MET A 1 -39.37 9.83 10.56
N SER A 2 -38.74 10.46 11.56
CA SER A 2 -37.45 11.15 11.42
C SER A 2 -36.35 10.36 12.14
N ASN A 3 -35.57 9.59 11.40
CA ASN A 3 -34.40 8.88 11.93
C ASN A 3 -33.21 9.84 12.00
N ARG A 4 -32.92 10.32 13.21
CA ARG A 4 -31.66 11.00 13.54
C ARG A 4 -30.55 9.95 13.48
N HIS A 5 -29.63 10.11 12.52
CA HIS A 5 -28.35 9.42 12.55
C HIS A 5 -27.56 9.97 13.74
N SER A 6 -27.54 9.24 14.85
CA SER A 6 -26.60 9.48 15.94
C SER A 6 -25.20 9.17 15.42
N THR A 7 -24.40 10.21 15.19
CA THR A 7 -22.95 10.10 15.14
C THR A 7 -22.46 9.98 16.56
N ASP A 8 -22.32 8.75 17.05
CA ASP A 8 -21.52 8.45 18.23
C ASP A 8 -20.04 8.70 17.90
N THR A 9 -19.66 9.98 17.83
CA THR A 9 -18.26 10.38 17.85
C THR A 9 -17.81 10.25 19.30
N PRO A 10 -16.91 9.33 19.65
CA PRO A 10 -16.43 9.22 21.02
C PRO A 10 -15.79 10.54 21.43
N ALA A 11 -16.37 11.16 22.45
CA ALA A 11 -15.89 12.40 23.06
C ALA A 11 -14.44 12.22 23.50
N GLY A 12 -13.51 12.88 22.81
CA GLY A 12 -12.11 12.98 23.27
C GLY A 12 -11.05 13.24 22.21
N TYR A 13 -11.30 12.96 20.92
CA TYR A 13 -10.32 13.26 19.87
C TYR A 13 -10.58 14.66 19.30
N SER A 14 -9.99 15.69 19.90
CA SER A 14 -9.97 17.03 19.32
C SER A 14 -9.21 16.98 17.99
N GLU A 15 -9.84 17.43 16.89
CA GLU A 15 -9.30 17.51 15.52
C GLU A 15 -8.01 18.36 15.38
N HIS A 16 -7.48 18.88 16.48
CA HIS A 16 -6.41 19.89 16.51
C HIS A 16 -5.08 19.43 17.11
N PHE A 17 -4.97 18.19 17.58
CA PHE A 17 -3.69 17.61 17.99
C PHE A 17 -3.11 16.74 16.87
N ILE A 18 -2.62 17.39 15.81
CA ILE A 18 -1.61 16.72 14.97
C ILE A 18 -0.33 16.74 15.80
N ASP A 19 0.03 15.59 16.35
CA ASP A 19 1.25 15.40 17.12
C ASP A 19 2.46 15.91 16.31
N PRO A 20 3.47 16.54 16.94
CA PRO A 20 4.69 16.93 16.26
C PRO A 20 5.30 15.80 15.41
N ALA A 21 5.20 14.54 15.88
CA ALA A 21 5.61 13.36 15.14
C ALA A 21 4.78 13.14 13.86
N ASP A 22 3.47 13.39 13.89
CA ASP A 22 2.61 13.28 12.70
C ASP A 22 2.96 14.36 11.66
N LYS A 23 3.35 15.56 12.10
CA LYS A 23 3.82 16.62 11.18
C LYS A 23 5.12 16.20 10.49
N LEU A 24 6.06 15.66 11.26
CA LEU A 24 7.33 15.14 10.71
C LEU A 24 7.10 13.95 9.78
N LEU A 25 6.21 13.04 10.16
CA LEU A 25 5.81 11.90 9.33
C LEU A 25 5.24 12.41 8.00
N ARG A 26 4.27 13.33 8.03
CA ARG A 26 3.69 13.92 6.81
C ARG A 26 4.72 14.63 5.94
N ALA A 27 5.67 15.36 6.54
CA ALA A 27 6.75 16.00 5.80
C ALA A 27 7.64 14.95 5.10
N ALA A 28 8.07 13.92 5.83
CA ALA A 28 8.90 12.85 5.28
C ALA A 28 8.20 12.06 4.14
N LEU A 29 6.88 11.89 4.22
CA LEU A 29 6.09 11.28 3.14
C LEU A 29 6.00 12.19 1.91
N ARG A 30 5.85 13.50 2.10
CA ARG A 30 5.79 14.47 0.98
C ARG A 30 7.12 14.61 0.26
N ASP A 31 8.21 14.64 1.02
CA ASP A 31 9.56 14.74 0.46
C ASP A 31 10.06 13.41 -0.13
N GLY A 32 9.30 12.32 0.04
CA GLY A 32 9.67 10.98 -0.44
C GLY A 32 10.83 10.35 0.32
N THR A 33 11.24 10.95 1.45
CA THR A 33 12.34 10.47 2.30
C THR A 33 11.93 9.28 3.17
N LEU A 34 10.62 9.06 3.35
CA LEU A 34 10.06 7.92 4.04
C LEU A 34 9.07 7.15 3.15
N ILE A 35 9.28 5.82 3.04
CA ILE A 35 8.37 4.92 2.31
C ILE A 35 7.60 4.06 3.32
N LEU A 36 6.29 4.27 3.47
CA LEU A 36 5.44 3.47 4.36
C LEU A 36 5.35 2.01 3.91
N ALA A 37 5.10 1.81 2.61
CA ALA A 37 4.98 0.49 2.02
C ALA A 37 5.26 0.55 0.52
N VAL A 38 6.08 -0.38 0.04
CA VAL A 38 6.19 -0.64 -1.39
C VAL A 38 5.06 -1.60 -1.76
N ARG A 39 4.24 -1.23 -2.75
CA ARG A 39 3.14 -2.07 -3.23
C ARG A 39 3.57 -2.91 -4.42
N CYS A 40 3.02 -4.11 -4.52
CA CYS A 40 3.15 -4.96 -5.70
C CYS A 40 2.53 -4.25 -6.91
N ARG A 41 3.29 -4.11 -7.99
CA ARG A 41 2.80 -3.48 -9.25
C ARG A 41 1.66 -4.25 -9.92
N CYS A 42 1.51 -5.54 -9.64
CA CYS A 42 0.49 -6.39 -10.27
C CYS A 42 -0.83 -6.42 -9.49
N CYS A 43 -0.78 -6.51 -8.16
CA CYS A 43 -1.98 -6.73 -7.32
C CYS A 43 -2.19 -5.69 -6.22
N GLY A 44 -1.30 -4.70 -6.07
CA GLY A 44 -1.39 -3.66 -5.05
C GLY A 44 -1.06 -4.10 -3.62
N ALA A 45 -0.83 -5.39 -3.37
CA ALA A 45 -0.50 -5.91 -2.04
C ALA A 45 0.80 -5.29 -1.49
N ALA A 46 0.84 -5.02 -0.18
CA ALA A 46 2.04 -4.51 0.47
C ALA A 46 3.17 -5.55 0.47
N LEU A 47 4.37 -5.13 0.04
CA LEU A 47 5.55 -5.96 0.01
C LEU A 47 6.34 -5.78 1.31
N THR A 48 6.46 -6.86 2.09
CA THR A 48 7.19 -6.87 3.36
C THR A 48 8.67 -7.23 3.16
N ALA A 49 8.96 -8.22 2.32
CA ALA A 49 10.31 -8.71 2.08
C ALA A 49 11.14 -7.79 1.19
N THR A 50 12.39 -7.50 1.58
CA THR A 50 13.33 -6.63 0.85
C THR A 50 13.51 -7.02 -0.62
N LYS A 51 13.66 -8.32 -0.90
CA LYS A 51 13.79 -8.83 -2.28
C LYS A 51 12.55 -8.52 -3.13
N SER A 52 11.36 -8.64 -2.55
CA SER A 52 10.11 -8.33 -3.26
C SER A 52 9.99 -6.83 -3.52
N LYS A 53 10.37 -5.98 -2.55
CA LYS A 53 10.39 -4.52 -2.71
C LYS A 53 11.29 -4.10 -3.88
N ALA A 54 12.52 -4.63 -3.95
CA ALA A 54 13.48 -4.29 -5.01
C ALA A 54 12.99 -4.67 -6.42
N VAL A 55 12.27 -5.78 -6.55
CA VAL A 55 11.71 -6.26 -7.83
C VAL A 55 10.36 -5.58 -8.13
N GLY A 56 9.72 -4.94 -7.15
CA GLY A 56 8.40 -4.33 -7.27
C GLY A 56 7.25 -5.33 -7.41
N ALA A 57 7.49 -6.63 -7.21
CA ALA A 57 6.49 -7.68 -7.38
C ALA A 57 6.58 -8.73 -6.26
N GLY A 58 5.41 -9.16 -5.79
CA GLY A 58 5.28 -10.24 -4.81
C GLY A 58 5.63 -11.61 -5.39
N PRO A 59 5.93 -12.61 -4.54
CA PRO A 59 6.36 -13.94 -4.99
C PRO A 59 5.31 -14.71 -5.79
N ILE A 60 4.03 -14.43 -5.57
CA ILE A 60 2.92 -15.02 -6.34
C ILE A 60 2.86 -14.37 -7.73
N CYS A 61 2.72 -13.05 -7.80
CA CYS A 61 2.65 -12.32 -9.06
C CYS A 61 3.89 -12.55 -9.95
N ARG A 62 5.08 -12.61 -9.36
CA ARG A 62 6.32 -12.91 -10.09
C ARG A 62 6.32 -14.30 -10.71
N ARG A 63 5.76 -15.31 -10.01
CA ARG A 63 5.63 -16.66 -10.57
C ARG A 63 4.64 -16.69 -11.72
N ASN A 64 3.53 -15.96 -11.60
CA ASN A 64 2.52 -15.88 -12.66
C ASN A 64 3.07 -15.17 -13.91
N GLU A 65 3.74 -14.02 -13.76
CA GLU A 65 4.39 -13.34 -14.91
C GLU A 65 5.43 -14.25 -15.60
N ALA A 66 6.19 -15.02 -14.82
CA ALA A 66 7.16 -15.97 -15.36
C ALA A 66 6.49 -17.15 -16.10
N ALA A 67 5.34 -17.63 -15.61
CA ALA A 67 4.56 -18.68 -16.25
C ALA A 67 3.94 -18.19 -17.57
N ASP A 68 3.30 -17.02 -17.56
CA ASP A 68 2.71 -16.40 -18.75
C ASP A 68 3.76 -16.18 -19.85
N ARG A 69 4.98 -15.78 -19.45
CA ARG A 69 6.09 -15.58 -20.40
C ARG A 69 6.53 -16.90 -21.04
N ARG A 70 6.60 -18.00 -20.30
CA ARG A 70 6.94 -19.33 -20.83
C ARG A 70 5.90 -19.83 -21.82
N GLN A 71 4.62 -19.69 -21.48
CA GLN A 71 3.53 -20.10 -22.35
C GLN A 71 3.54 -19.35 -23.69
N ARG A 72 3.84 -18.04 -23.69
CA ARG A 72 3.98 -17.27 -24.93
C ARG A 72 5.17 -17.71 -25.80
N THR A 73 6.28 -18.11 -25.18
CA THR A 73 7.45 -18.59 -25.94
C THR A 73 7.26 -20.01 -26.46
N GLU A 74 6.51 -20.85 -25.75
CA GLU A 74 6.22 -22.24 -26.13
C GLU A 74 5.12 -22.35 -27.19
N GLY A 75 4.13 -21.44 -27.19
CA GLY A 75 3.07 -21.39 -28.22
C GLY A 75 3.47 -20.67 -29.52
N ALA A 76 4.71 -20.19 -29.63
CA ALA A 76 5.25 -19.54 -30.82
C ALA A 76 6.23 -20.43 -31.61
N ALA A 77 6.41 -21.68 -31.19
CA ALA A 77 7.18 -22.73 -31.86
C ALA A 77 6.23 -23.76 -32.47
#